data_AF-A0AA36G6A6-F1
#
_entry.id   AF-A0AA36G6A6-F1
#
_cell.length_a   1.000
_cell.length_b   1.000
_cell.length_c   1.000
_cell.angle_alpha   90.00
_cell.angle_beta   90.00
_cell.angle_gamma   90.00
#
_symmetry.space_group_name_H-M   'P 1'
#
loop_
_entity.id
_entity.type
_entity.pdbx_description
1 polymer ?
#
loop_
_entity_poly.entity_id
_entity_poly.type
_entity_poly.pdbx_seq_one_letter_code
_entity_poly.pdbx_strand_id
1 'polypeptide(L)' 'MLSRSARQTISIGRQLSNGATRRVTLIPGEGIGPEISKAVQEIFELLSSPIVYALFFFGQLKCQSLGTPST' A
#
# COMPACT_ATOMS: atom_id res chain seq x y z
N MET A 1 12.58 -42.61 16.56
CA MET A 1 11.34 -42.67 15.74
C MET A 1 10.91 -41.25 15.41
N LEU A 2 10.99 -40.94 14.12
CA LEU A 2 10.68 -39.71 13.35
C LEU A 2 9.98 -38.52 14.05
N SER A 3 10.72 -37.40 14.15
CA SER A 3 10.18 -36.06 14.40
C SER A 3 9.28 -35.63 13.24
N ARG A 4 8.02 -35.32 13.54
CA ARG A 4 7.06 -34.78 12.57
C ARG A 4 7.38 -33.30 12.35
N SER A 5 8.22 -33.03 11.36
CA SER A 5 8.34 -31.69 10.77
C SER A 5 6.99 -31.28 10.19
N ALA A 6 6.31 -30.37 10.87
CA ALA A 6 5.09 -29.75 10.38
C ALA A 6 5.47 -28.88 9.16
N ARG A 7 5.30 -29.43 7.95
CA ARG A 7 5.22 -28.64 6.73
C ARG A 7 4.01 -27.73 6.86
N GLN A 8 4.25 -26.49 7.30
CA GLN A 8 3.26 -25.42 7.17
C GLN A 8 3.16 -25.09 5.69
N THR A 9 2.20 -25.73 5.01
CA THR A 9 1.74 -25.28 3.71
C THR A 9 1.24 -23.86 3.90
N ILE A 10 2.00 -22.87 3.42
CA ILE A 10 1.54 -21.50 3.33
C ILE A 10 0.36 -21.52 2.35
N SER A 11 -0.85 -21.67 2.86
CA SER A 11 -2.04 -21.29 2.11
C SER A 11 -1.94 -19.78 1.97
N ILE A 12 -1.39 -19.30 0.87
CA ILE A 12 -1.62 -17.94 0.40
C ILE A 12 -3.11 -17.92 0.09
N GLY A 13 -3.91 -17.71 1.12
CA GLY A 13 -5.34 -17.47 1.00
C GLY A 13 -5.45 -16.24 0.13
N ARG A 14 -5.63 -16.42 -1.17
CA ARG A 14 -6.01 -15.35 -2.07
C ARG A 14 -7.38 -14.91 -1.58
N GLN A 15 -7.41 -13.94 -0.67
CA GLN A 15 -8.61 -13.18 -0.38
C GLN A 15 -8.96 -12.45 -1.67
N LEU A 16 -9.68 -13.16 -2.54
CA LEU A 16 -10.40 -12.57 -3.65
C LEU A 16 -11.39 -11.62 -2.99
N SER A 17 -11.04 -10.34 -2.93
CA SER A 17 -12.02 -9.33 -2.55
C SER A 17 -13.19 -9.43 -3.49
N ASN A 18 -14.40 -9.47 -2.92
CA ASN A 18 -15.69 -9.51 -3.62
C ASN A 18 -15.99 -8.23 -4.45
N GLY A 19 -15.02 -7.65 -5.15
CA GLY A 19 -15.19 -6.38 -5.89
C GLY A 19 -15.46 -5.16 -5.00
N ALA A 20 -15.35 -5.29 -3.68
CA ALA A 20 -15.61 -4.19 -2.76
C ALA A 20 -14.60 -3.04 -2.93
N THR A 21 -15.12 -1.82 -2.96
CA THR A 21 -14.32 -0.59 -3.06
C THR A 21 -13.38 -0.46 -1.88
N ARG A 22 -12.08 -0.31 -2.16
CA ARG A 22 -11.06 -0.11 -1.13
C ARG A 22 -10.68 1.35 -1.01
N ARG A 23 -10.79 1.87 0.20
CA ARG A 23 -10.27 3.19 0.53
C ARG A 23 -8.83 3.06 1.00
N VAL A 24 -7.92 3.76 0.33
CA VAL A 24 -6.49 3.75 0.62
C VAL A 24 -5.98 5.17 0.82
N THR A 25 -4.96 5.34 1.65
CA THR A 25 -4.26 6.63 1.80
C THR A 25 -3.04 6.60 0.90
N LEU A 26 -3.00 7.51 -0.07
CA LEU A 26 -1.85 7.67 -0.96
C LEU A 26 -0.96 8.79 -0.42
N ILE A 27 0.27 8.43 -0.09
CA ILE A 27 1.32 9.35 0.35
C ILE A 27 2.32 9.44 -0.81
N PRO A 28 2.21 10.45 -1.69
CA PRO A 28 3.20 10.63 -2.74
C PRO A 28 4.56 10.94 -2.11
N GLY A 29 5.61 10.32 -2.63
CA GLY A 29 6.99 10.65 -2.25
C GLY A 29 7.40 12.03 -2.76
N GLU A 30 8.61 12.46 -2.39
CA GLU A 30 9.24 13.68 -2.91
C GLU A 30 9.93 13.43 -4.27
N GLY A 31 10.39 14.49 -4.95
CA GLY A 31 11.04 14.37 -6.26
C GLY A 31 10.06 13.93 -7.35
N ILE A 32 10.33 12.82 -8.04
CA ILE A 32 9.45 12.26 -9.08
C ILE A 32 8.27 11.43 -8.50
N GLY A 33 8.20 11.31 -7.17
CA GLY A 33 7.18 10.55 -6.45
C GLY A 33 5.73 10.94 -6.80
N PRO A 34 5.39 12.23 -6.94
CA PRO A 34 4.04 12.66 -7.34
C PRO A 34 3.66 12.21 -8.76
N GLU A 35 4.58 12.29 -9.71
CA GLU A 35 4.38 11.91 -11.12
C GLU A 35 4.16 10.40 -11.25
N ILE A 36 4.97 9.59 -10.58
CA ILE A 36 4.80 8.13 -10.57
C ILE A 36 3.49 7.75 -9.88
N SER A 37 3.16 8.39 -8.77
CA SER A 37 1.91 8.14 -8.04
C SER A 37 0.69 8.45 -8.90
N LYS A 38 0.76 9.48 -9.75
CA LYS A 38 -0.30 9.82 -10.70
C LYS A 38 -0.42 8.79 -11.82
N ALA A 39 0.70 8.39 -12.44
CA ALA A 39 0.69 7.37 -13.50
C ALA A 39 0.09 6.04 -13.01
N VAL A 40 0.40 5.65 -11.76
CA VAL A 40 -0.20 4.45 -11.15
C VAL A 40 -1.72 4.61 -11.00
N GLN A 41 -2.21 5.74 -10.50
CA GLN A 41 -3.66 5.99 -10.40
C GLN A 41 -4.35 5.86 -11.76
N GLU A 42 -3.79 6.45 -12.81
CA GLU A 42 -4.33 6.38 -14.18
C GLU A 42 -4.43 4.93 -14.68
N ILE A 43 -3.42 4.10 -14.41
CA ILE A 43 -3.46 2.66 -14.76
C ILE A 43 -4.61 1.96 -14.04
N PHE A 44 -4.80 2.20 -12.74
CA PHE A 44 -5.87 1.56 -11.98
C PHE A 44 -7.26 2.05 -12.37
N GLU A 45 -7.40 3.30 -12.80
CA GLU A 45 -8.63 3.84 -13.39
C GLU A 45 -8.95 3.19 -14.74
N LEU A 46 -7.96 3.03 -15.63
CA LEU A 46 -8.13 2.32 -16.90
C LEU A 46 -8.55 0.86 -16.70
N LEU A 47 -8.06 0.23 -15.63
CA LEU A 47 -8.45 -1.11 -15.23
C LEU A 47 -9.79 -1.18 -14.49
N SER A 48 -10.51 -0.05 -14.34
CA SER A 48 -11.77 0.07 -13.61
C SER A 48 -11.69 -0.53 -12.19
N SER A 49 -10.54 -0.37 -11.54
CA SER A 49 -10.31 -0.94 -10.22
C SER A 49 -11.13 -0.17 -9.17
N PRO A 50 -11.83 -0.86 -8.25
CA PRO A 50 -12.66 -0.20 -7.24
C PRO A 50 -11.78 0.33 -6.10
N ILE A 51 -11.01 1.39 -6.36
CA ILE A 51 -10.08 2.00 -5.40
C ILE A 51 -10.44 3.48 -5.22
N VAL A 52 -10.46 3.95 -3.98
CA VAL A 52 -10.66 5.34 -3.60
C VAL A 52 -9.42 5.84 -2.87
N TYR A 53 -8.78 6.87 -3.42
CA TYR A 53 -7.54 7.43 -2.88
C TYR A 53 -7.83 8.64 -1.98
N ALA A 54 -7.28 8.64 -0.78
CA ALA A 54 -7.15 9.82 0.06
C ALA A 54 -5.71 10.33 -0.02
N LEU A 55 -5.49 11.50 -0.63
CA LEU A 55 -4.16 12.08 -0.75
C LEU A 55 -3.70 12.68 0.58
N PHE A 56 -2.50 12.32 1.01
CA PHE A 56 -1.84 12.92 2.16
C PHE A 56 -0.43 13.36 1.78
N PHE A 57 -0.24 14.66 1.59
CA PHE A 57 1.07 15.22 1.29
C PHE A 57 1.86 15.43 2.57
N PHE A 58 3.01 14.76 2.66
CA PHE A 58 4.00 15.02 3.71
C PHE A 58 4.82 16.24 3.31
N GLY A 59 4.21 17.43 3.31
CA GLY A 59 4.94 18.67 3.07
C GLY A 59 6.14 18.77 4.03
N GLN A 60 7.29 19.17 3.48
CA GLN A 60 8.65 19.16 4.08
C GLN A 60 8.81 19.76 5.49
N LEU A 61 7.74 20.29 6.10
CA LEU A 61 7.72 20.86 7.44
C LEU A 61 7.27 19.87 8.54
N LYS A 62 6.70 18.70 8.22
CA LYS A 62 6.06 17.84 9.24
C LYS A 62 6.90 16.63 9.70
N CYS A 63 7.92 16.21 8.95
CA CYS A 63 8.84 15.14 9.40
C CYS A 63 9.80 15.63 10.49
N GLN A 64 10.20 16.90 10.47
CA GLN A 64 11.08 17.45 11.53
C GLN A 64 10.40 17.47 12.90
N SER A 65 9.08 17.60 12.97
CA SER A 65 8.35 17.70 14.24
C SER A 65 7.87 16.35 14.81
N LEU A 66 7.88 15.27 14.03
CA LEU A 66 7.30 13.99 14.47
C LEU A 66 8.28 13.07 15.17
N GLY A 67 9.58 13.40 15.19
CA GLY A 67 10.62 12.56 15.76
C GLY A 67 10.78 11.26 14.95
N THR A 68 12.01 10.89 14.62
CA THR A 68 12.25 9.50 14.21
C THR A 68 11.97 8.61 15.41
N PRO A 69 11.21 7.50 15.27
CA PRO A 69 11.04 6.56 16.37
C PRO A 69 12.44 6.13 16.82
N SER A 70 12.76 6.40 18.08
CA SER A 70 14.04 5.98 18.66
C SER A 70 14.05 4.46 18.70
N THR A 71 15.04 3.86 18.04
CA THR A 71 15.33 2.43 18.09
C THR A 71 15.69 2.00 19.52
#